data_AF-A0A919HNY8-F1
#
_entry.id   AF-A0A919HNY8-F1
#
_cell.length_a   1.000
_cell.length_b   1.000
_cell.length_c   1.000
_cell.angle_alpha   90.00
_cell.angle_beta   90.00
_cell.angle_gamma   90.00
#
_symmetry.space_group_name_H-M   'P 1'
#
loop_
_entity.id
_entity.type
_entity.pdbx_description
1 polymer ?
#
loop_
_entity_poly.entity_id
_entity_poly.type
_entity_poly.pdbx_seq_one_letter_code
_entity_poly.pdbx_strand_id
1 'polypeptide(L)' 'MNRKLLFIPLVLFLALAAALFWQLMRNAEGDDPTTLESALIGKPLPEFRLEALNTPVRRWTDGR' A
#
# COMPACT_ATOMS: atom_id res chain seq x y z
N MET A 1 45.52 -0.79 -13.46
CA MET A 1 44.07 -0.85 -13.16
C MET A 1 43.77 0.00 -11.94
N ASN A 2 42.92 1.02 -12.07
CA ASN A 2 42.52 1.88 -10.95
C ASN A 2 41.54 1.11 -10.05
N ARG A 3 42.06 0.49 -8.98
CA ARG A 3 41.27 -0.32 -8.03
C ARG A 3 40.09 0.43 -7.42
N LYS A 4 40.14 1.77 -7.39
CA LYS A 4 39.06 2.65 -6.94
C LYS A 4 37.76 2.51 -7.76
N LEU A 5 37.85 2.15 -9.04
CA LEU A 5 36.66 1.94 -9.88
C LEU A 5 35.78 0.78 -9.39
N LEU A 6 36.37 -0.21 -8.72
CA LEU A 6 35.64 -1.38 -8.20
C LEU A 6 34.62 -1.01 -7.10
N PHE A 7 34.77 0.17 -6.48
CA PHE A 7 33.87 0.63 -5.43
C PHE A 7 32.67 1.45 -5.94
N ILE A 8 32.65 1.82 -7.23
CA ILE A 8 31.53 2.59 -7.82
C ILE A 8 30.18 1.89 -7.61
N PRO A 9 30.03 0.57 -7.84
CA PRO A 9 28.75 -0.11 -7.61
C PRO A 9 28.30 -0.03 -6.15
N LEU A 10 29.23 -0.15 -5.20
CA LEU A 10 28.94 -0.08 -3.77
C LEU A 10 28.47 1.33 -3.38
N VAL A 11 29.15 2.38 -3.86
CA VAL A 11 28.76 3.77 -3.57
C VAL A 11 27.38 4.08 -4.13
N LEU A 12 27.07 3.65 -5.35
CA LEU A 12 25.74 3.81 -5.95
C LEU A 12 24.66 3.09 -5.13
N PHE A 13 24.94 1.85 -4.71
CA PHE A 13 24.02 1.09 -3.86
C PHE A 13 23.76 1.79 -2.53
N LEU A 14 24.82 2.25 -1.84
CA LEU A 14 24.68 2.95 -0.56
C LEU A 14 23.93 4.27 -0.71
N ALA A 15 24.15 5.01 -1.80
CA ALA A 15 23.40 6.23 -2.10
C ALA A 15 21.89 5.93 -2.28
N LEU A 16 21.55 4.89 -3.04
CA LEU A 16 20.16 4.46 -3.22
C LEU A 16 19.53 4.01 -1.90
N ALA A 17 20.22 3.17 -1.13
CA ALA A 17 19.75 2.68 0.15
C ALA A 17 19.47 3.83 1.13
N ALA A 18 20.38 4.81 1.21
CA ALA A 18 20.18 6.01 2.03
C ALA A 18 18.96 6.83 1.59
N ALA A 19 18.76 7.02 0.28
CA ALA A 19 17.61 7.75 -0.25
C ALA A 19 16.27 7.05 0.06
N LEU A 20 16.23 5.72 -0.04
CA LEU A 20 15.03 4.93 0.29
C LEU A 20 14.76 4.91 1.79
N PHE A 21 15.80 4.80 2.61
CA PHE A 21 15.66 4.84 4.07
C PHE A 21 15.17 6.20 4.56
N TRP A 22 15.65 7.28 3.93
CA TRP A 22 15.16 8.63 4.17
C TRP A 22 13.67 8.78 3.84
N GLN A 23 13.24 8.24 2.68
CA GLN A 23 11.82 8.23 2.31
C GLN A 23 10.99 7.42 3.31
N LEU A 24 11.46 6.23 3.71
CA LEU A 24 10.76 5.40 4.68
C LEU A 24 10.56 6.14 6.01
N MET A 25 11.60 6.78 6.54
CA MET A 25 11.51 7.52 7.80
C MET A 25 10.53 8.70 7.71
N ARG A 26 10.45 9.38 6.56
CA ARG A 26 9.49 10.47 6.34
C ARG A 26 8.06 10.00 6.13
N ASN A 27 7.89 8.82 5.52
CA ASN A 27 6.59 8.26 5.19
C ASN A 27 6.13 7.24 6.25
N ALA A 28 6.87 7.08 7.36
CA ALA A 28 6.62 6.07 8.39
C ALA A 28 5.31 6.30 9.15
N GLU A 29 4.86 7.55 9.24
CA GLU A 29 3.59 7.92 9.88
C GLU A 29 2.37 7.55 9.01
N GLY A 30 2.61 7.19 7.73
CA GLY A 30 1.59 6.87 6.75
C GLY A 30 0.85 8.12 6.25
N ASP A 31 0.43 8.10 4.98
CA ASP A 31 -0.56 9.06 4.51
C ASP A 31 -1.92 8.69 5.10
N ASP A 32 -2.75 9.70 5.39
CA ASP A 32 -4.11 9.49 5.90
C ASP A 32 -4.88 8.61 4.89
N PRO A 33 -5.37 7.42 5.28
CA PRO A 33 -6.06 6.49 4.37
C PRO A 33 -7.34 7.08 3.77
N THR A 34 -7.86 8.18 4.32
CA THR A 34 -9.01 8.92 3.76
C THR A 34 -8.64 9.81 2.57
N THR A 35 -7.34 10.03 2.31
CA THR A 35 -6.84 10.77 1.13
C THR A 35 -6.84 9.93 -0.14
N LEU A 36 -6.95 8.60 -0.03
CA LEU A 36 -7.09 7.72 -1.19
C LEU A 36 -8.48 7.88 -1.80
N GLU A 37 -8.55 8.30 -3.06
CA GLU A 37 -9.80 8.24 -3.82
C GLU A 37 -10.32 6.81 -3.83
N SER A 38 -11.52 6.60 -3.29
CA SER A 38 -12.12 5.27 -3.27
C SER A 38 -12.40 4.81 -4.69
N ALA A 39 -11.79 3.67 -5.06
CA ALA A 39 -11.99 3.02 -6.34
C ALA A 39 -13.44 2.56 -6.58
N LEU A 40 -14.31 2.64 -5.57
CA LEU A 40 -15.73 2.31 -5.62
C LEU A 40 -16.64 3.55 -5.70
N ILE A 41 -16.09 4.77 -5.69
CA ILE A 41 -16.89 5.99 -5.92
C ILE A 41 -17.58 5.88 -7.29
N GLY A 42 -18.90 6.01 -7.31
CA GLY A 42 -19.72 5.91 -8.52
C GLY A 42 -19.93 4.48 -9.05
N LYS A 43 -19.42 3.44 -8.38
CA LYS A 43 -19.65 2.04 -8.73
C LYS A 43 -20.77 1.43 -7.87
N PRO A 44 -21.55 0.47 -8.39
CA PRO A 44 -22.54 -0.24 -7.58
C PRO A 44 -21.84 -1.00 -6.46
N LEU A 45 -22.58 -1.21 -5.36
CA LEU A 45 -22.10 -2.00 -4.23
C LEU A 45 -21.74 -3.42 -4.71
N PRO A 46 -20.53 -3.93 -4.41
CA PRO A 46 -20.16 -5.29 -4.81
C PRO A 46 -21.08 -6.32 -4.16
N GLU A 47 -21.37 -7.42 -4.88
CA GLU A 47 -22.09 -8.53 -4.26
C GLU A 47 -21.24 -9.16 -3.16
N PHE A 48 -21.81 -9.25 -1.96
CA PHE A 48 -21.16 -9.93 -0.84
C PHE A 48 -22.17 -10.79 -0.07
N ARG A 49 -21.66 -11.84 0.56
CA ARG A 49 -22.43 -12.65 1.52
C ARG A 49 -21.85 -12.38 2.89
N LEU A 50 -22.62 -11.75 3.78
CA LEU A 50 -22.27 -11.65 5.18
C LEU A 50 -22.95 -12.78 5.95
N GLU A 51 -22.17 -13.52 6.72
CA GLU A 51 -22.72 -14.38 7.77
C GLU A 51 -23.11 -13.50 8.94
N ALA A 52 -24.31 -13.71 9.51
CA ALA A 52 -24.68 -12.98 10.70
C ALA A 52 -23.84 -13.50 11.86
N LEU A 53 -23.17 -12.59 12.57
CA LEU A 53 -22.24 -12.91 13.67
C LEU A 53 -22.90 -13.75 14.78
N ASN A 54 -24.23 -13.70 14.85
CA ASN A 54 -25.07 -14.26 15.90
C ASN A 54 -26.26 -15.08 15.36
N THR A 55 -26.40 -15.30 14.03
CA THR A 55 -27.43 -16.19 13.43
C THR A 55 -27.03 -16.68 12.02
N PRO A 56 -27.48 -17.86 11.56
CA PRO A 56 -27.06 -18.40 10.27
C PRO A 56 -27.67 -17.68 9.06
N VAL A 57 -26.76 -17.11 8.25
CA VAL A 57 -26.76 -16.74 6.82
C VAL A 57 -27.98 -15.96 6.26
N ARG A 58 -27.76 -14.66 6.00
CA ARG A 58 -28.60 -13.81 5.13
C ARG A 58 -27.74 -13.22 4.01
N ARG A 59 -28.08 -13.50 2.75
CA ARG A 59 -27.43 -12.89 1.59
C ARG A 59 -28.01 -11.49 1.38
N TRP A 60 -27.17 -10.46 1.44
CA TRP A 60 -27.57 -9.08 1.19
C TRP A 60 -27.17 -8.71 -0.23
N THR A 61 -28.15 -8.65 -1.12
CA THR A 61 -28.03 -7.99 -2.41
C THR A 61 -28.70 -6.64 -2.26
N ASP A 62 -28.04 -5.58 -2.76
CA ASP A 62 -28.51 -4.19 -2.88
C ASP A 62 -29.97 -3.91 -2.44
N GLY A 63 -30.14 -3.01 -1.47
CA GLY A 63 -31.34 -2.75 -0.69
C GLY A 63 -32.57 -2.28 -1.47
N ARG A 64 -33.22 -3.21 -2.17
CA ARG A 64 -34.66 -3.22 -2.45
C ARG A 64 -35.30 -4.48 -1.89
#